data_AF-A0A9D8MWC9-F1
#
_entry.id   AF-A0A9D8MWC9-F1
#
_cell.length_a   1.000
_cell.length_b   1.000
_cell.length_c   1.000
_cell.angle_alpha   90.00
_cell.angle_beta   90.00
_cell.angle_gamma   90.00
#
_symmetry.space_group_name_H-M   'P 1'
#
loop_
_entity.id
_entity.type
_entity.pdbx_description
1 polymer ?
#
loop_
_entity_poly.entity_id
_entity_poly.type
_entity_poly.pdbx_seq_one_letter_code
_entity_poly.pdbx_strand_id
1 'polypeptide(L)'
;MRPLYKLLVLLPFALVSCQHQAETGRDTVHYVKEIVSGSEARAAKVIADYGKPLNANEIFIAGSPRYSALLAGKFLESDIFDNVRGNQWSDGLKDFAGETFSCISDNTFAPYSGMEPDAIRELAVRYAVAALDTKCNVSIYDLDGNATKESAKILLLADPWLCEYGKFDIDTLFTLTGATIPVVSPQDLMFDSIFAGERKAFNVGIICDSTYVGTGIYPSIFRSKTAEHGLVGAHCFEGYGSLYGFLDEYIASGNTVPLDAILVDDPALDPAELDAELAAIRDFSREESMKYGKFVAPTLEISSSYILTMRECYRILRSGSLFTHKIARPDFKLYSVKPRPQPEGTEFLLIPVNDVQN
;
A
#
# COMPACT_ATOMS: atom_id res chain seq x y z
N MET A 1 31.24 65.08 -32.77
CA MET A 1 32.08 63.86 -32.73
C MET A 1 31.67 63.03 -31.51
N ARG A 2 31.79 61.69 -31.58
CA ARG A 2 31.90 60.79 -30.40
C ARG A 2 33.35 60.87 -29.85
N PRO A 3 33.74 60.31 -28.67
CA PRO A 3 33.11 59.32 -27.80
C PRO A 3 32.41 60.00 -26.58
N LEU A 4 32.30 59.52 -25.32
CA LEU A 4 32.90 58.37 -24.61
C LEU A 4 31.97 57.82 -23.48
N TYR A 5 32.09 56.51 -23.25
CA TYR A 5 31.41 55.64 -22.30
C TYR A 5 31.12 56.17 -20.87
N LYS A 6 29.95 55.80 -20.34
CA LYS A 6 29.87 54.70 -19.37
C LYS A 6 28.52 53.98 -19.43
N LEU A 7 28.58 52.65 -19.54
CA LEU A 7 27.44 51.74 -19.57
C LEU A 7 27.25 51.15 -18.16
N LEU A 8 26.03 51.17 -17.63
CA LEU A 8 25.68 50.44 -16.41
C LEU A 8 24.34 49.71 -16.62
N VAL A 9 24.38 48.60 -17.35
CA VAL A 9 23.23 47.72 -17.51
C VAL A 9 23.07 46.89 -16.23
N LEU A 10 22.04 47.21 -15.45
CA LEU A 10 21.54 46.30 -14.42
C LEU A 10 20.86 45.11 -15.10
N LEU A 11 21.62 44.04 -15.30
CA LEU A 11 21.07 42.73 -15.65
C LEU A 11 20.20 42.24 -14.48
N PRO A 12 18.90 41.96 -14.68
CA PRO A 12 18.21 41.06 -13.78
C PRO A 12 18.86 39.69 -13.93
N PHE A 13 19.46 39.18 -12.85
CA PHE A 13 19.81 37.76 -12.77
C PHE A 13 18.50 36.97 -12.74
N ALA A 14 18.03 36.60 -13.94
CA ALA A 14 17.10 35.51 -14.11
C ALA A 14 17.81 34.22 -13.68
N LEU A 15 17.85 33.99 -12.37
CA LEU A 15 18.06 32.67 -11.79
C LEU A 15 16.87 31.82 -12.19
N VAL A 16 16.92 31.35 -13.45
CA VAL A 16 16.23 30.13 -13.84
C VAL A 16 16.80 29.08 -12.90
N SER A 17 16.02 28.76 -11.87
CA SER A 17 16.26 27.58 -11.06
C SER A 17 16.07 26.41 -12.00
N CYS A 18 17.16 25.95 -12.61
CA CYS A 18 17.29 24.60 -13.12
C CYS A 18 17.20 23.68 -11.90
N GLN A 19 15.98 23.54 -11.39
CA GLN A 19 15.57 22.50 -10.47
C GLN A 19 16.09 21.21 -11.11
N HIS A 20 17.06 20.57 -10.45
CA HIS A 20 17.46 19.22 -10.82
C HIS A 20 16.25 18.34 -10.51
N GLN A 21 15.36 18.25 -11.50
CA GLN A 21 14.41 17.18 -11.63
C GLN A 21 15.28 15.93 -11.73
N ALA A 22 15.41 15.23 -10.60
CA ALA A 22 16.17 14.00 -10.55
C ALA A 22 15.49 13.02 -11.50
N GLU A 23 16.15 12.70 -12.61
CA GLU A 23 15.73 11.63 -13.51
C GLU A 23 15.88 10.30 -12.76
N THR A 24 14.87 9.96 -11.97
CA THR A 24 14.71 8.64 -11.34
C THR A 24 14.52 7.63 -12.47
N GLY A 25 15.62 7.07 -12.96
CA GLY A 25 15.75 6.37 -14.25
C GLY A 25 15.03 5.02 -14.38
N ARG A 26 13.87 4.85 -13.75
CA ARG A 26 12.92 3.76 -14.01
C ARG A 26 11.93 4.24 -15.08
N ASP A 27 11.98 3.64 -16.26
CA ASP A 27 10.99 3.91 -17.31
C ASP A 27 9.62 3.35 -16.93
N THR A 28 8.54 4.07 -17.24
CA THR A 28 7.16 3.66 -16.89
C THR A 28 6.59 2.62 -17.86
N VAL A 29 5.72 1.75 -17.35
CA VAL A 29 5.09 0.66 -18.12
C VAL A 29 4.33 1.20 -19.33
N HIS A 30 4.30 0.43 -20.43
CA HIS A 30 3.76 0.87 -21.72
C HIS A 30 2.33 1.43 -21.61
N TYR A 31 1.48 0.77 -20.81
CA TYR A 31 0.10 1.17 -20.60
C TYR A 31 -0.07 2.60 -20.03
N VAL A 32 0.83 3.06 -19.16
CA VAL A 32 0.82 4.46 -18.66
C VAL A 32 1.06 5.44 -19.81
N LYS A 33 1.96 5.10 -20.74
CA LYS A 33 2.27 5.92 -21.92
C LYS A 33 1.08 5.98 -22.88
N GLU A 34 0.39 4.87 -23.07
CA GLU A 34 -0.83 4.78 -23.91
C GLU A 34 -2.01 5.58 -23.33
N ILE A 35 -2.13 5.63 -22.01
CA ILE A 35 -3.14 6.47 -21.33
C ILE A 35 -2.78 7.95 -21.51
N VAL A 36 -1.52 8.34 -21.26
CA VAL A 36 -1.05 9.74 -21.34
C VAL A 36 -1.05 10.25 -22.79
N SER A 37 -0.82 9.39 -23.80
CA SER A 37 -0.96 9.75 -25.21
C SER A 37 -2.41 9.78 -25.71
N GLY A 38 -3.38 9.34 -24.91
CA GLY A 38 -4.78 9.17 -25.30
C GLY A 38 -5.02 8.00 -26.28
N SER A 39 -4.04 7.10 -26.45
CA SER A 39 -4.18 5.88 -27.25
C SER A 39 -5.15 4.90 -26.58
N GLU A 40 -5.04 4.73 -25.26
CA GLU A 40 -6.03 4.01 -24.44
C GLU A 40 -7.17 4.97 -24.07
N ALA A 41 -8.06 5.22 -25.04
CA ALA A 41 -9.08 6.27 -24.96
C ALA A 41 -10.07 6.09 -23.79
N ARG A 42 -10.35 4.86 -23.34
CA ARG A 42 -11.24 4.63 -22.18
C ARG A 42 -10.60 5.11 -20.89
N ALA A 43 -9.39 4.62 -20.56
CA ALA A 43 -8.73 4.96 -19.31
C ALA A 43 -8.31 6.43 -19.28
N ALA A 44 -7.85 6.98 -20.41
CA ALA A 44 -7.58 8.42 -20.54
C ALA A 44 -8.82 9.27 -20.20
N LYS A 45 -10.01 8.87 -20.68
CA LYS A 45 -11.26 9.54 -20.32
C LYS A 45 -11.62 9.38 -18.84
N VAL A 46 -11.51 8.19 -18.28
CA VAL A 46 -11.81 7.92 -16.85
C VAL A 46 -11.00 8.84 -15.93
N ILE A 47 -9.70 9.01 -16.20
CA ILE A 47 -8.83 9.87 -15.38
C ILE A 47 -9.14 11.35 -15.61
N ALA A 48 -9.39 11.77 -16.86
CA ALA A 48 -9.76 13.15 -17.17
C ALA A 48 -11.12 13.57 -16.55
N ASP A 49 -12.08 12.65 -16.45
CA ASP A 49 -13.39 12.89 -15.85
C ASP A 49 -13.37 12.90 -14.31
N TYR A 50 -12.40 12.22 -13.67
CA TYR A 50 -12.38 12.00 -12.21
C TYR A 50 -12.24 13.29 -11.39
N GLY A 51 -11.37 14.22 -11.80
CA GLY A 51 -11.12 15.46 -11.08
C GLY A 51 -10.35 15.29 -9.75
N LYS A 52 -11.06 15.27 -8.61
CA LYS A 52 -10.45 15.26 -7.27
C LYS A 52 -11.27 14.41 -6.28
N PRO A 53 -10.65 13.86 -5.21
CA PRO A 53 -11.37 13.18 -4.14
C PRO A 53 -12.49 14.02 -3.52
N LEU A 54 -13.67 13.41 -3.37
CA LEU A 54 -14.81 13.95 -2.64
C LEU A 54 -15.08 13.08 -1.39
N ASN A 55 -15.72 13.66 -0.37
CA ASN A 55 -16.11 12.94 0.84
C ASN A 55 -17.19 11.86 0.61
N ALA A 56 -17.94 11.93 -0.49
CA ALA A 56 -18.90 10.89 -0.90
C ALA A 56 -18.29 9.69 -1.65
N ASN A 57 -17.03 9.78 -2.09
CA ASN A 57 -16.32 8.68 -2.73
C ASN A 57 -15.89 7.60 -1.72
N GLU A 58 -15.39 6.46 -2.21
CA GLU A 58 -15.13 5.27 -1.39
C GLU A 58 -13.63 4.97 -1.23
N ILE A 59 -13.29 4.14 -0.25
CA ILE A 59 -11.91 3.69 -0.03
C ILE A 59 -11.73 2.39 -0.81
N PHE A 60 -10.95 2.42 -1.89
CA PHE A 60 -10.73 1.24 -2.73
C PHE A 60 -9.53 0.43 -2.24
N ILE A 61 -9.67 -0.89 -2.20
CA ILE A 61 -8.63 -1.84 -1.79
C ILE A 61 -8.42 -2.82 -2.95
N ALA A 62 -7.22 -2.89 -3.52
CA ALA A 62 -6.91 -3.74 -4.67
C ALA A 62 -5.81 -4.76 -4.35
N GLY A 63 -6.04 -6.03 -4.66
CA GLY A 63 -5.06 -7.10 -4.44
C GLY A 63 -5.65 -8.50 -4.49
N SER A 64 -4.86 -9.46 -4.00
CA SER A 64 -5.32 -10.84 -3.83
C SER A 64 -6.53 -10.91 -2.88
N PRO A 65 -7.37 -11.96 -2.98
CA PRO A 65 -8.67 -11.98 -2.32
C PRO A 65 -8.55 -11.96 -0.79
N ARG A 66 -7.55 -12.69 -0.26
CA ARG A 66 -7.29 -12.85 1.17
C ARG A 66 -6.79 -11.56 1.80
N TYR A 67 -5.77 -10.91 1.24
CA TYR A 67 -5.26 -9.64 1.76
C TYR A 67 -6.32 -8.54 1.67
N SER A 68 -7.01 -8.42 0.53
CA SER A 68 -8.06 -7.41 0.35
C SER A 68 -9.21 -7.55 1.34
N ALA A 69 -9.67 -8.78 1.61
CA ALA A 69 -10.76 -9.04 2.55
C ALA A 69 -10.34 -8.91 4.01
N LEU A 70 -9.16 -9.42 4.41
CA LEU A 70 -8.69 -9.31 5.79
C LEU A 70 -8.34 -7.86 6.17
N LEU A 71 -7.66 -7.13 5.28
CA LEU A 71 -7.35 -5.71 5.49
C LEU A 71 -8.65 -4.89 5.64
N ALA A 72 -9.63 -5.11 4.74
CA ALA A 72 -10.94 -4.50 4.88
C ALA A 72 -11.62 -4.84 6.22
N GLY A 73 -11.58 -6.11 6.65
CA GLY A 73 -12.09 -6.55 7.94
C GLY A 73 -11.50 -5.75 9.12
N LYS A 74 -10.17 -5.59 9.17
CA LYS A 74 -9.51 -4.75 10.18
C LYS A 74 -10.00 -3.28 10.12
N PHE A 75 -10.18 -2.71 8.93
CA PHE A 75 -10.75 -1.37 8.75
C PHE A 75 -12.21 -1.25 9.25
N LEU A 76 -13.07 -2.25 9.00
CA LEU A 76 -14.46 -2.27 9.49
C LEU A 76 -14.53 -2.33 11.03
N GLU A 77 -13.53 -2.98 11.66
CA GLU A 77 -13.47 -3.21 13.10
C GLU A 77 -12.58 -2.22 13.87
N SER A 78 -11.86 -1.31 13.19
CA SER A 78 -10.91 -0.38 13.82
C SER A 78 -11.57 0.63 14.76
N ASP A 79 -10.98 0.80 15.95
CA ASP A 79 -11.37 1.71 17.03
C ASP A 79 -10.07 2.10 17.78
N ILE A 80 -9.16 2.79 17.08
CA ILE A 80 -7.84 3.19 17.59
C ILE A 80 -7.67 4.72 17.68
N PHE A 81 -8.67 5.51 17.28
CA PHE A 81 -8.66 6.97 17.29
C PHE A 81 -9.85 7.58 18.04
N ASP A 82 -9.61 8.73 18.66
CA ASP A 82 -10.67 9.61 19.16
C ASP A 82 -11.23 10.34 17.95
N ASN A 83 -12.46 10.03 17.54
CA ASN A 83 -13.04 10.54 16.30
C ASN A 83 -13.28 12.06 16.37
N VAL A 84 -13.49 12.60 17.56
CA VAL A 84 -13.66 14.04 17.79
C VAL A 84 -12.30 14.76 17.71
N ARG A 85 -11.27 14.27 18.41
CA ARG A 85 -9.99 14.95 18.60
C ARG A 85 -8.92 14.59 17.56
N GLY A 86 -8.90 13.33 17.12
CA GLY A 86 -7.91 12.77 16.19
C GLY A 86 -6.61 12.29 16.83
N ASN A 87 -6.56 12.16 18.16
CA ASN A 87 -5.45 11.48 18.83
C ASN A 87 -5.67 9.96 18.82
N GLN A 88 -4.58 9.19 18.83
CA GLN A 88 -4.64 7.72 18.84
C GLN A 88 -5.04 7.20 20.23
N TRP A 89 -6.34 7.09 20.47
CA TRP A 89 -6.97 6.54 21.68
C TRP A 89 -8.43 6.18 21.37
N SER A 90 -8.84 4.93 21.59
CA SER A 90 -10.22 4.45 21.37
C SER A 90 -11.28 5.33 22.07
N ASP A 91 -12.31 5.76 21.33
CA ASP A 91 -13.50 6.43 21.89
C ASP A 91 -14.75 5.53 21.94
N GLY A 92 -14.66 4.29 21.44
CA GLY A 92 -15.76 3.33 21.40
C GLY A 92 -16.61 3.43 20.12
N LEU A 93 -16.19 4.24 19.15
CA LEU A 93 -16.79 4.35 17.82
C LEU A 93 -15.78 3.87 16.76
N LYS A 94 -16.29 3.32 15.66
CA LYS A 94 -15.41 2.87 14.57
C LYS A 94 -14.76 4.05 13.86
N ASP A 95 -13.43 4.00 13.71
CA ASP A 95 -12.58 5.07 13.15
C ASP A 95 -13.03 5.54 11.75
N PHE A 96 -13.70 4.64 11.02
CA PHE A 96 -14.17 4.81 9.66
C PHE A 96 -15.71 4.78 9.57
N ALA A 97 -16.41 5.23 10.63
CA ALA A 97 -17.86 5.30 10.66
C ALA A 97 -18.44 6.06 9.44
N GLY A 98 -19.37 5.42 8.75
CA GLY A 98 -20.01 5.95 7.53
C GLY A 98 -19.24 5.73 6.22
N GLU A 99 -17.98 5.32 6.26
CA GLU A 99 -17.17 5.00 5.08
C GLU A 99 -17.65 3.72 4.36
N THR A 100 -17.26 3.56 3.09
CA THR A 100 -17.40 2.30 2.35
C THR A 100 -16.03 1.82 1.88
N PHE A 101 -15.74 0.54 2.10
CA PHE A 101 -14.54 -0.14 1.61
C PHE A 101 -14.89 -1.01 0.39
N SER A 102 -14.36 -0.63 -0.77
CA SER A 102 -14.66 -1.24 -2.07
C SER A 102 -13.46 -2.06 -2.57
N CYS A 103 -13.53 -3.38 -2.35
CA CYS A 103 -12.44 -4.31 -2.65
C CYS A 103 -12.47 -4.80 -4.11
N ILE A 104 -11.44 -4.45 -4.88
CA ILE A 104 -11.09 -5.10 -6.16
C ILE A 104 -10.35 -6.40 -5.82
N SER A 105 -11.13 -7.46 -5.63
CA SER A 105 -10.67 -8.79 -5.26
C SER A 105 -10.29 -9.58 -6.51
N ASP A 106 -8.98 -9.66 -6.75
CA ASP A 106 -8.46 -10.38 -7.90
C ASP A 106 -8.44 -11.89 -7.65
N ASN A 107 -9.39 -12.58 -8.28
CA ASN A 107 -9.48 -14.04 -8.31
C ASN A 107 -9.10 -14.58 -9.70
N THR A 108 -8.42 -13.78 -10.53
CA THR A 108 -8.11 -14.10 -11.94
C THR A 108 -6.61 -14.15 -12.21
N PHE A 109 -5.82 -13.20 -11.70
CA PHE A 109 -4.37 -13.15 -11.92
C PHE A 109 -3.55 -13.48 -10.66
N ALA A 110 -4.11 -13.29 -9.47
CA ALA A 110 -3.50 -13.77 -8.23
C ALA A 110 -3.44 -15.33 -8.18
N PRO A 111 -2.39 -15.94 -7.61
CA PRO A 111 -1.23 -15.30 -6.96
C PRO A 111 -0.22 -14.74 -7.97
N TYR A 112 0.27 -13.52 -7.70
CA TYR A 112 1.19 -12.79 -8.57
C TYR A 112 2.61 -13.36 -8.62
N SER A 113 2.93 -14.31 -7.73
CA SER A 113 4.23 -14.98 -7.64
C SER A 113 4.57 -15.71 -8.94
N GLY A 114 5.61 -15.25 -9.65
CA GLY A 114 6.03 -15.82 -10.93
C GLY A 114 5.39 -15.17 -12.17
N MET A 115 4.60 -14.11 -12.01
CA MET A 115 4.28 -13.20 -13.12
C MET A 115 5.49 -12.32 -13.45
N GLU A 116 5.62 -11.92 -14.72
CA GLU A 116 6.62 -10.94 -15.13
C GLU A 116 6.33 -9.56 -14.50
N PRO A 117 7.33 -8.83 -13.97
CA PRO A 117 7.12 -7.56 -13.27
C PRO A 117 6.29 -6.53 -14.04
N ASP A 118 6.51 -6.38 -15.35
CA ASP A 118 5.76 -5.42 -16.18
C ASP A 118 4.26 -5.79 -16.31
N ALA A 119 3.89 -7.06 -16.23
CA ALA A 119 2.48 -7.47 -16.17
C ALA A 119 1.84 -7.08 -14.83
N ILE A 120 2.56 -7.19 -13.72
CA ILE A 120 2.10 -6.75 -12.39
C ILE A 120 1.96 -5.21 -12.36
N ARG A 121 2.89 -4.48 -12.98
CA ARG A 121 2.84 -3.02 -13.13
C ARG A 121 1.64 -2.55 -13.93
N GLU A 122 1.38 -3.15 -15.09
CA GLU A 122 0.20 -2.85 -15.91
C GLU A 122 -1.09 -3.16 -15.15
N LEU A 123 -1.17 -4.32 -14.50
CA LEU A 123 -2.34 -4.76 -13.76
C LEU A 123 -2.67 -3.82 -12.58
N ALA A 124 -1.65 -3.35 -11.84
CA ALA A 124 -1.82 -2.34 -10.78
C ALA A 124 -2.35 -1.01 -11.33
N VAL A 125 -1.85 -0.55 -12.48
CA VAL A 125 -2.38 0.64 -13.17
C VAL A 125 -3.82 0.44 -13.63
N ARG A 126 -4.19 -0.75 -14.13
CA ARG A 126 -5.59 -1.08 -14.46
C ARG A 126 -6.48 -1.11 -13.22
N TYR A 127 -6.00 -1.57 -12.06
CA TYR A 127 -6.74 -1.45 -10.79
C TYR A 127 -6.94 0.01 -10.37
N ALA A 128 -5.94 0.88 -10.53
CA ALA A 128 -6.09 2.30 -10.27
C ALA A 128 -7.17 2.90 -11.17
N VAL A 129 -7.12 2.68 -12.49
CA VAL A 129 -8.16 3.14 -13.44
C VAL A 129 -9.55 2.59 -13.07
N ALA A 130 -9.66 1.31 -12.74
CA ALA A 130 -10.93 0.68 -12.35
C ALA A 130 -11.47 1.21 -11.01
N ALA A 131 -10.61 1.62 -10.08
CA ALA A 131 -11.02 2.32 -8.87
C ALA A 131 -11.57 3.72 -9.18
N LEU A 132 -11.10 4.38 -10.25
CA LEU A 132 -11.53 5.72 -10.65
C LEU A 132 -12.82 5.71 -11.48
N ASP A 133 -13.03 4.69 -12.31
CA ASP A 133 -14.20 4.56 -13.18
C ASP A 133 -15.49 4.51 -12.35
N THR A 134 -16.51 5.27 -12.75
CA THR A 134 -17.84 5.22 -12.11
C THR A 134 -18.72 4.11 -12.67
N LYS A 135 -18.23 3.36 -13.66
CA LYS A 135 -18.87 2.17 -14.22
C LYS A 135 -18.28 0.87 -13.67
N CYS A 136 -19.12 -0.17 -13.64
CA CYS A 136 -18.74 -1.56 -13.44
C CYS A 136 -19.66 -2.48 -14.28
N ASN A 137 -19.33 -3.76 -14.36
CA ASN A 137 -19.95 -4.71 -15.27
C ASN A 137 -20.97 -5.59 -14.52
N VAL A 138 -22.21 -5.68 -14.99
CA VAL A 138 -23.25 -6.52 -14.37
C VAL A 138 -22.92 -8.01 -14.47
N SER A 139 -22.23 -8.43 -15.53
CA SER A 139 -21.82 -9.81 -15.77
C SER A 139 -20.67 -9.89 -16.79
N ILE A 140 -20.15 -11.09 -17.05
CA ILE A 140 -19.14 -11.32 -18.11
C ILE A 140 -19.63 -10.99 -19.53
N TYR A 141 -20.94 -10.81 -19.72
CA TYR A 141 -21.54 -10.43 -21.00
C TYR A 141 -21.80 -8.91 -21.12
N ASP A 142 -21.70 -8.17 -20.02
CA ASP A 142 -21.82 -6.71 -19.99
C ASP A 142 -20.46 -6.07 -20.29
N LEU A 143 -20.12 -5.93 -21.57
CA LEU A 143 -18.81 -5.41 -22.01
C LEU A 143 -18.68 -3.89 -21.96
N ASP A 144 -19.80 -3.16 -21.79
CA ASP A 144 -19.90 -1.70 -21.84
C ASP A 144 -19.96 -1.02 -20.45
N GLY A 145 -20.16 -1.82 -19.40
CA GLY A 145 -20.24 -1.37 -18.01
C GLY A 145 -21.56 -0.64 -17.74
N ASN A 146 -22.64 -1.40 -17.59
CA ASN A 146 -24.00 -0.88 -17.40
C ASN A 146 -24.39 -0.75 -15.91
N ALA A 147 -23.57 -1.22 -14.97
CA ALA A 147 -23.71 -0.90 -13.54
C ALA A 147 -22.89 0.34 -13.18
N THR A 148 -23.29 1.03 -12.12
CA THR A 148 -22.57 2.19 -11.56
C THR A 148 -21.95 1.86 -10.21
N LYS A 149 -20.84 2.53 -9.91
CA LYS A 149 -20.19 2.55 -8.59
C LYS A 149 -19.63 3.95 -8.32
N GLU A 150 -19.30 4.23 -7.07
CA GLU A 150 -18.52 5.41 -6.74
C GLU A 150 -17.06 5.24 -7.20
N SER A 151 -16.39 6.36 -7.43
CA SER A 151 -14.94 6.40 -7.62
C SER A 151 -14.21 6.38 -6.27
N ALA A 152 -12.89 6.17 -6.29
CA ALA A 152 -12.06 6.16 -5.09
C ALA A 152 -11.74 7.57 -4.55
N LYS A 153 -11.66 7.73 -3.24
CA LYS A 153 -10.96 8.87 -2.57
C LYS A 153 -9.59 8.49 -2.00
N ILE A 154 -9.35 7.19 -1.78
CA ILE A 154 -8.06 6.60 -1.45
C ILE A 154 -7.96 5.28 -2.21
N LEU A 155 -6.79 4.97 -2.76
CA LEU A 155 -6.46 3.66 -3.32
C LEU A 155 -5.45 2.95 -2.42
N LEU A 156 -5.81 1.77 -1.92
CA LEU A 156 -4.95 0.87 -1.16
C LEU A 156 -4.48 -0.27 -2.06
N LEU A 157 -3.17 -0.45 -2.18
CA LEU A 157 -2.57 -1.64 -2.77
C LEU A 157 -2.37 -2.66 -1.65
N ALA A 158 -3.22 -3.68 -1.57
CA ALA A 158 -3.25 -4.59 -0.41
C ALA A 158 -2.21 -5.72 -0.49
N ASP A 159 -1.72 -6.04 -1.69
CA ASP A 159 -0.82 -7.18 -1.91
C ASP A 159 0.64 -6.73 -2.01
N PRO A 160 1.60 -7.43 -1.36
CA PRO A 160 3.04 -7.14 -1.47
C PRO A 160 3.57 -6.97 -2.90
N TRP A 161 3.09 -7.77 -3.86
CA TRP A 161 3.53 -7.69 -5.26
C TRP A 161 3.03 -6.41 -5.94
N LEU A 162 1.81 -5.97 -5.64
CA LEU A 162 1.27 -4.72 -6.19
C LEU A 162 1.95 -3.49 -5.58
N CYS A 163 2.45 -3.59 -4.34
CA CYS A 163 3.20 -2.52 -3.68
C CYS A 163 4.58 -2.32 -4.33
N GLU A 164 5.42 -3.37 -4.34
CA GLU A 164 6.77 -3.37 -4.94
C GLU A 164 6.76 -2.88 -6.40
N TYR A 165 5.87 -3.46 -7.21
CA TYR A 165 5.88 -3.22 -8.64
C TYR A 165 4.95 -2.08 -9.05
N GLY A 166 3.71 -2.03 -8.57
CA GLY A 166 2.67 -1.16 -9.11
C GLY A 166 2.76 0.32 -8.75
N LYS A 167 3.19 0.66 -7.52
CA LYS A 167 2.98 2.01 -6.97
C LYS A 167 3.61 3.13 -7.82
N PHE A 168 4.87 2.95 -8.23
CA PHE A 168 5.62 3.93 -9.05
C PHE A 168 4.88 4.33 -10.34
N ASP A 169 4.26 3.36 -11.02
CA ASP A 169 3.59 3.59 -12.30
C ASP A 169 2.22 4.26 -12.12
N ILE A 170 1.53 4.00 -11.00
CA ILE A 170 0.29 4.71 -10.63
C ILE A 170 0.62 6.16 -10.23
N ASP A 171 1.62 6.37 -9.36
CA ASP A 171 2.08 7.71 -8.96
C ASP A 171 2.53 8.54 -10.19
N THR A 172 3.25 7.90 -11.13
CA THR A 172 3.68 8.51 -12.40
C THR A 172 2.47 8.90 -13.25
N LEU A 173 1.50 7.99 -13.44
CA LEU A 173 0.29 8.26 -14.20
C LEU A 173 -0.52 9.42 -13.60
N PHE A 174 -0.73 9.41 -12.28
CA PHE A 174 -1.47 10.46 -11.58
C PHE A 174 -0.74 11.81 -11.66
N THR A 175 0.60 11.81 -11.53
CA THR A 175 1.43 13.02 -11.70
C THR A 175 1.34 13.60 -13.12
N LEU A 176 1.38 12.75 -14.16
CA LEU A 176 1.33 13.18 -15.57
C LEU A 176 -0.07 13.62 -16.01
N THR A 177 -1.14 13.15 -15.35
CA THR A 177 -2.54 13.46 -15.69
C THR A 177 -3.18 14.51 -14.77
N GLY A 178 -2.57 14.81 -13.62
CA GLY A 178 -3.11 15.74 -12.62
C GLY A 178 -4.16 15.12 -11.68
N ALA A 179 -4.31 13.79 -11.66
CA ALA A 179 -5.16 13.11 -10.69
C ALA A 179 -4.57 13.24 -9.26
N THR A 180 -5.40 13.57 -8.28
CA THR A 180 -4.97 13.99 -6.93
C THR A 180 -5.27 12.97 -5.84
N ILE A 181 -5.14 11.68 -6.17
CA ILE A 181 -5.63 10.57 -5.34
C ILE A 181 -4.48 9.97 -4.52
N PRO A 182 -4.62 9.90 -3.18
CA PRO A 182 -3.66 9.19 -2.34
C PRO A 182 -3.61 7.69 -2.66
N VAL A 183 -2.43 7.21 -3.07
CA VAL A 183 -2.11 5.80 -3.22
C VAL A 183 -1.33 5.35 -1.99
N VAL A 184 -1.91 4.46 -1.21
CA VAL A 184 -1.36 3.94 0.04
C VAL A 184 -0.88 2.51 -0.16
N SER A 185 0.34 2.24 0.29
CA SER A 185 1.05 0.97 0.20
C SER A 185 1.43 0.54 1.62
N PRO A 186 0.85 -0.55 2.15
CA PRO A 186 1.17 -1.07 3.47
C PRO A 186 2.66 -1.40 3.61
N GLN A 187 3.30 -1.87 2.54
CA GLN A 187 4.71 -2.25 2.55
C GLN A 187 5.63 -1.04 2.64
N ASP A 188 5.35 0.04 1.89
CA ASP A 188 6.11 1.29 2.01
C ASP A 188 6.02 1.82 3.45
N LEU A 189 4.81 1.93 4.01
CA LEU A 189 4.63 2.38 5.39
C LEU A 189 5.36 1.49 6.41
N MET A 190 5.33 0.17 6.21
CA MET A 190 5.95 -0.82 7.08
C MET A 190 7.48 -0.75 7.06
N PHE A 191 8.10 -0.74 5.87
CA PHE A 191 9.56 -0.63 5.75
C PHE A 191 10.08 0.77 6.08
N ASP A 192 9.38 1.84 5.68
CA ASP A 192 9.78 3.21 6.01
C ASP A 192 9.79 3.44 7.53
N SER A 193 8.90 2.77 8.29
CA SER A 193 8.83 2.86 9.76
C SER A 193 10.14 2.47 10.47
N ILE A 194 10.94 1.57 9.89
CA ILE A 194 12.22 1.09 10.47
C ILE A 194 13.48 1.72 9.84
N PHE A 195 13.32 2.57 8.82
CA PHE A 195 14.42 3.19 8.07
C PHE A 195 14.41 4.73 8.06
N ALA A 196 13.29 5.36 8.39
CA ALA A 196 13.15 6.82 8.47
C ALA A 196 13.66 7.44 9.80
N GLY A 197 13.88 6.62 10.84
CA GLY A 197 14.36 7.08 12.15
C GLY A 197 15.87 7.30 12.24
N GLU A 198 16.32 7.97 13.32
CA GLU A 198 17.76 8.09 13.65
C GLU A 198 18.41 6.72 13.88
N ARG A 199 17.65 5.77 14.45
CA ARG A 199 17.98 4.35 14.45
C ARG A 199 17.40 3.71 13.19
N LYS A 200 18.27 3.11 12.39
CA LYS A 200 17.90 2.17 11.33
C LYS A 200 18.05 0.74 11.83
N ALA A 201 17.09 -0.13 11.55
CA ALA A 201 17.20 -1.55 11.88
C ALA A 201 18.16 -2.25 10.90
N PHE A 202 19.06 -3.11 11.42
CA PHE A 202 20.01 -3.87 10.58
C PHE A 202 19.60 -5.33 10.42
N ASN A 203 18.97 -5.93 11.43
CA ASN A 203 18.52 -7.32 11.39
C ASN A 203 16.99 -7.35 11.59
N VAL A 204 16.24 -7.66 10.53
CA VAL A 204 14.78 -7.46 10.51
C VAL A 204 14.06 -8.80 10.36
N GLY A 205 13.17 -9.10 11.30
CA GLY A 205 12.22 -10.19 11.12
C GLY A 205 11.00 -9.73 10.33
N ILE A 206 10.43 -10.59 9.50
CA ILE A 206 9.23 -10.31 8.71
C ILE A 206 8.27 -11.48 8.91
N ILE A 207 7.17 -11.22 9.63
CA ILE A 207 6.08 -12.17 9.84
C ILE A 207 5.00 -11.86 8.80
N CYS A 208 4.82 -12.76 7.85
CA CYS A 208 3.87 -12.63 6.75
C CYS A 208 3.02 -13.91 6.60
N ASP A 209 2.05 -13.88 5.69
CA ASP A 209 1.31 -15.11 5.38
C ASP A 209 2.26 -16.17 4.78
N SER A 210 2.13 -17.40 5.29
CA SER A 210 2.75 -18.62 4.78
C SER A 210 2.87 -18.75 3.25
N THR A 211 1.93 -18.23 2.45
CA THR A 211 2.01 -18.32 0.98
C THR A 211 3.04 -17.39 0.33
N TYR A 212 3.64 -16.48 1.09
CA TYR A 212 4.66 -15.52 0.62
C TYR A 212 6.07 -15.88 1.11
N VAL A 213 6.20 -16.69 2.16
CA VAL A 213 7.48 -17.17 2.68
C VAL A 213 8.22 -17.98 1.62
N GLY A 214 9.47 -17.64 1.33
CA GLY A 214 10.28 -18.27 0.29
C GLY A 214 9.97 -17.79 -1.14
N THR A 215 8.97 -16.92 -1.34
CA THR A 215 8.72 -16.32 -2.67
C THR A 215 9.71 -15.20 -3.02
N GLY A 216 10.45 -14.68 -2.03
CA GLY A 216 11.49 -13.69 -2.22
C GLY A 216 11.01 -12.24 -2.37
N ILE A 217 9.71 -11.97 -2.26
CA ILE A 217 9.14 -10.61 -2.38
C ILE A 217 9.59 -9.68 -1.26
N TYR A 218 9.52 -10.11 0.01
CA TYR A 218 9.99 -9.28 1.13
C TYR A 218 11.51 -9.07 1.09
N PRO A 219 12.34 -10.09 0.77
CA PRO A 219 13.75 -9.88 0.42
C PRO A 219 13.98 -8.92 -0.75
N SER A 220 13.04 -8.77 -1.70
CA SER A 220 13.14 -7.78 -2.77
C SER A 220 12.89 -6.36 -2.25
N ILE A 221 11.74 -6.12 -1.63
CA ILE A 221 11.35 -4.82 -1.08
C ILE A 221 12.42 -4.34 -0.08
N PHE A 222 12.87 -5.23 0.82
CA PHE A 222 13.93 -4.94 1.79
C PHE A 222 15.25 -4.54 1.12
N ARG A 223 15.64 -5.20 0.01
CA ARG A 223 16.85 -4.82 -0.74
C ARG A 223 16.71 -3.46 -1.43
N SER A 224 15.52 -3.10 -1.95
CA SER A 224 15.29 -1.76 -2.52
C SER A 224 15.40 -0.70 -1.43
N LYS A 225 14.61 -0.85 -0.35
CA LYS A 225 14.56 0.10 0.78
C LYS A 225 15.90 0.26 1.49
N THR A 226 16.66 -0.82 1.68
CA THR A 226 18.02 -0.72 2.25
C THR A 226 19.00 -0.01 1.31
N ALA A 227 18.92 -0.21 -0.01
CA ALA A 227 19.71 0.54 -0.98
C ALA A 227 19.35 2.03 -1.02
N GLU A 228 18.04 2.36 -1.04
CA GLU A 228 17.51 3.73 -0.97
C GLU A 228 18.00 4.47 0.28
N HIS A 229 18.02 3.79 1.44
CA HIS A 229 18.48 4.35 2.71
C HIS A 229 20.00 4.20 2.96
N GLY A 230 20.78 3.72 1.99
CA GLY A 230 22.24 3.60 2.04
C GLY A 230 22.78 2.58 3.07
N LEU A 231 21.99 1.55 3.39
CA LEU A 231 22.31 0.52 4.38
C LEU A 231 23.09 -0.64 3.77
N VAL A 232 24.33 -0.83 4.24
CA VAL A 232 25.20 -1.96 3.86
C VAL A 232 25.25 -2.96 5.01
N GLY A 233 25.11 -4.25 4.71
CA GLY A 233 25.14 -5.32 5.72
C GLY A 233 23.86 -5.44 6.56
N ALA A 234 22.74 -4.90 6.07
CA ALA A 234 21.42 -5.17 6.63
C ALA A 234 20.87 -6.51 6.09
N HIS A 235 20.13 -7.22 6.93
CA HIS A 235 19.60 -8.57 6.67
C HIS A 235 18.12 -8.67 7.08
N CYS A 236 17.33 -9.39 6.28
CA CYS A 236 15.95 -9.75 6.60
C CYS A 236 15.78 -11.27 6.69
N PHE A 237 14.86 -11.73 7.54
CA PHE A 237 14.39 -13.11 7.58
C PHE A 237 12.86 -13.14 7.54
N GLU A 238 12.29 -13.90 6.61
CA GLU A 238 10.84 -14.06 6.44
C GLU A 238 10.34 -15.39 7.03
N GLY A 239 9.18 -15.35 7.67
CA GLY A 239 8.50 -16.47 8.32
C GLY A 239 7.05 -16.11 8.65
N TYR A 240 6.35 -16.93 9.43
CA TYR A 240 4.89 -16.81 9.61
C TYR A 240 4.44 -17.25 11.01
N GLY A 241 3.21 -16.89 11.39
CA GLY A 241 2.60 -17.29 12.66
C GLY A 241 3.00 -16.43 13.86
N SER A 242 3.02 -17.03 15.05
CA SER A 242 3.35 -16.33 16.31
C SER A 242 4.83 -15.99 16.41
N LEU A 243 5.19 -15.06 17.31
CA LEU A 243 6.58 -14.65 17.54
C LEU A 243 7.44 -15.83 17.98
N TYR A 244 6.90 -16.73 18.81
CA TYR A 244 7.62 -17.94 19.23
C TYR A 244 7.90 -18.91 18.07
N GLY A 245 6.93 -19.12 17.17
CA GLY A 245 7.08 -19.98 15.99
C GLY A 245 8.10 -19.39 15.01
N PHE A 246 7.94 -18.11 14.67
CA PHE A 246 8.86 -17.35 13.85
C PHE A 246 10.30 -17.38 14.40
N LEU A 247 10.48 -17.21 15.71
CA LEU A 247 11.81 -17.28 16.34
C LEU A 247 12.39 -18.70 16.36
N ASP A 248 11.57 -19.75 16.49
CA ASP A 248 12.07 -21.12 16.36
C ASP A 248 12.53 -21.44 14.92
N GLU A 249 11.83 -20.94 13.89
CA GLU A 249 12.29 -21.03 12.50
C GLU A 249 13.56 -20.20 12.24
N TYR A 250 13.68 -19.01 12.82
CA TYR A 250 14.88 -18.17 12.78
C TYR A 250 16.10 -18.90 13.36
N ILE A 251 15.92 -19.56 14.52
CA ILE A 251 16.96 -20.34 15.21
C ILE A 251 17.31 -21.61 14.44
N ALA A 252 16.31 -22.36 13.96
CA ALA A 252 16.50 -23.58 13.18
C ALA A 252 17.26 -23.33 11.87
N SER A 253 17.08 -22.14 11.27
CA SER A 253 17.81 -21.67 10.09
C SER A 253 19.28 -21.27 10.38
N GLY A 254 19.74 -21.40 11.63
CA GLY A 254 21.13 -21.16 12.03
C GLY A 254 21.48 -19.69 12.29
N ASN A 255 20.48 -18.79 12.34
CA ASN A 255 20.73 -17.39 12.66
C ASN A 255 21.19 -17.23 14.11
N THR A 256 22.09 -16.26 14.34
CA THR A 256 22.73 -16.03 15.66
C THR A 256 22.82 -14.56 16.06
N VAL A 257 22.36 -13.65 15.19
CA VAL A 257 22.35 -12.20 15.44
C VAL A 257 21.00 -11.83 16.10
N PRO A 258 20.95 -10.86 17.03
CA PRO A 258 19.68 -10.37 17.54
C PRO A 258 18.93 -9.55 16.49
N LEU A 259 17.60 -9.69 16.43
CA LEU A 259 16.73 -8.86 15.62
C LEU A 259 16.57 -7.45 16.21
N ASP A 260 16.64 -6.43 15.37
CA ASP A 260 16.44 -5.02 15.67
C ASP A 260 14.98 -4.57 15.58
N ALA A 261 14.18 -5.22 14.72
CA ALA A 261 12.77 -4.92 14.48
C ALA A 261 12.06 -6.16 13.94
N ILE A 262 10.74 -6.22 14.12
CA ILE A 262 9.87 -7.20 13.45
C ILE A 262 8.76 -6.46 12.71
N LEU A 263 8.67 -6.74 11.42
CA LEU A 263 7.61 -6.27 10.54
C LEU A 263 6.52 -7.34 10.46
N VAL A 264 5.25 -6.95 10.54
CA VAL A 264 4.11 -7.87 10.55
C VAL A 264 3.13 -7.48 9.46
N ASP A 265 3.10 -8.26 8.37
CA ASP A 265 2.21 -8.03 7.24
C ASP A 265 1.02 -8.99 7.17
N ASP A 266 1.05 -10.13 7.86
CA ASP A 266 -0.13 -11.02 7.92
C ASP A 266 -1.30 -10.31 8.63
N PRO A 267 -2.39 -9.93 7.94
CA PRO A 267 -3.48 -9.21 8.56
C PRO A 267 -4.40 -10.12 9.38
N ALA A 268 -4.15 -11.44 9.42
CA ALA A 268 -4.85 -12.36 10.33
C ALA A 268 -4.38 -12.25 11.78
N LEU A 269 -3.14 -11.79 12.02
CA LEU A 269 -2.55 -11.70 13.36
C LEU A 269 -3.07 -10.50 14.16
N ASP A 270 -2.95 -10.58 15.48
CA ASP A 270 -3.11 -9.44 16.39
C ASP A 270 -1.73 -8.99 16.92
N PRO A 271 -1.25 -7.78 16.57
CA PRO A 271 -0.04 -7.21 17.14
C PRO A 271 -0.05 -7.11 18.66
N ALA A 272 -1.22 -7.02 19.32
CA ALA A 272 -1.31 -7.03 20.77
C ALA A 272 -0.93 -8.38 21.40
N GLU A 273 -1.16 -9.50 20.69
CA GLU A 273 -0.67 -10.82 21.10
C GLU A 273 0.85 -10.90 20.91
N LEU A 274 1.36 -10.43 19.78
CA LEU A 274 2.81 -10.44 19.48
C LEU A 274 3.61 -9.53 20.44
N ASP A 275 3.06 -8.37 20.83
CA ASP A 275 3.64 -7.50 21.86
C ASP A 275 3.64 -8.18 23.25
N ALA A 276 2.63 -8.99 23.57
CA ALA A 276 2.58 -9.77 24.80
C ALA A 276 3.61 -10.92 24.82
N GLU A 277 3.80 -11.61 23.69
CA GLU A 277 4.87 -12.60 23.52
C GLU A 277 6.27 -11.94 23.64
N LEU A 278 6.46 -10.76 23.02
CA LEU A 278 7.69 -9.97 23.14
C LEU A 278 7.97 -9.50 24.57
N ALA A 279 6.94 -9.07 25.31
CA ALA A 279 7.04 -8.70 26.71
C ALA A 279 7.47 -9.90 27.58
N ALA A 280 6.96 -11.11 27.30
CA ALA A 280 7.36 -12.33 27.99
C ALA A 280 8.83 -12.74 27.68
N ILE A 281 9.31 -12.56 26.44
CA ILE A 281 10.71 -12.79 26.08
C ILE A 281 11.66 -11.80 26.80
N ARG A 282 11.18 -10.60 27.11
CA ARG A 282 11.93 -9.55 27.84
C ARG A 282 11.92 -9.73 29.36
N ASP A 283 11.02 -10.55 29.89
CA ASP A 283 10.91 -10.83 31.32
C ASP A 283 11.94 -11.91 31.73
N PHE A 284 13.09 -11.46 32.24
CA PHE A 284 14.18 -12.33 32.70
C PHE A 284 13.80 -13.36 33.79
N SER A 285 12.58 -13.29 34.35
CA SER A 285 12.07 -14.30 35.27
C SER A 285 11.48 -15.54 34.57
N ARG A 286 11.33 -15.51 33.24
CA ARG A 286 10.64 -16.53 32.43
C ARG A 286 11.58 -17.41 31.60
N GLU A 287 11.09 -18.61 31.24
CA GLU A 287 11.83 -19.57 30.41
C GLU A 287 11.99 -19.09 28.95
N GLU A 288 10.98 -18.38 28.45
CA GLU A 288 10.97 -17.75 27.13
C GLU A 288 12.14 -16.76 26.96
N SER A 289 12.50 -16.03 28.02
CA SER A 289 13.67 -15.14 28.03
C SER A 289 14.99 -15.91 27.93
N MET A 290 15.08 -17.08 28.57
CA MET A 290 16.27 -17.95 28.50
C MET A 290 16.44 -18.60 27.11
N LYS A 291 15.34 -18.94 26.44
CA LYS A 291 15.34 -19.52 25.09
C LYS A 291 15.56 -18.47 24.01
N TYR A 292 14.76 -17.41 24.00
CA TYR A 292 14.64 -16.46 22.90
C TYR A 292 15.33 -15.11 23.13
N GLY A 293 15.54 -14.69 24.39
CA GLY A 293 15.97 -13.31 24.73
C GLY A 293 17.30 -12.86 24.12
N LYS A 294 18.18 -13.81 23.75
CA LYS A 294 19.45 -13.52 23.04
C LYS A 294 19.29 -13.23 21.54
N PHE A 295 18.12 -13.50 20.96
CA PHE A 295 17.80 -13.26 19.53
C PHE A 295 16.92 -12.02 19.33
N VAL A 296 16.56 -11.32 20.41
CA VAL A 296 15.69 -10.14 20.41
C VAL A 296 16.46 -8.97 21.01
N ALA A 297 16.60 -7.86 20.28
CA ALA A 297 17.21 -6.66 20.85
C ALA A 297 16.36 -6.12 22.03
N PRO A 298 16.98 -5.57 23.09
CA PRO A 298 16.26 -4.90 24.18
C PRO A 298 15.34 -3.77 23.72
N THR A 299 15.56 -3.28 22.50
CA THR A 299 14.90 -2.17 21.81
C THR A 299 14.24 -2.59 20.49
N LEU A 300 13.97 -3.88 20.30
CA LEU A 300 13.16 -4.39 19.19
C LEU A 300 11.73 -3.81 19.26
N GLU A 301 11.23 -3.31 18.14
CA GLU A 301 9.85 -2.83 17.98
C GLU A 301 9.09 -3.69 16.96
N ILE A 302 7.78 -3.83 17.13
CA ILE A 302 6.89 -4.57 16.23
C ILE A 302 6.06 -3.56 15.42
N SER A 303 6.26 -3.56 14.10
CA SER A 303 5.56 -2.68 13.15
C SER A 303 4.57 -3.49 12.31
N SER A 304 3.27 -3.34 12.58
CA SER A 304 2.22 -3.95 11.77
C SER A 304 1.80 -3.09 10.59
N SER A 305 1.82 -3.66 9.38
CA SER A 305 1.46 -2.97 8.14
C SER A 305 0.02 -2.45 8.18
N TYR A 306 -0.95 -3.25 8.63
CA TYR A 306 -2.35 -2.85 8.67
C TYR A 306 -2.60 -1.73 9.68
N ILE A 307 -1.94 -1.73 10.84
CA ILE A 307 -2.03 -0.62 11.81
C ILE A 307 -1.46 0.67 11.21
N LEU A 308 -0.29 0.62 10.57
CA LEU A 308 0.32 1.78 9.91
C LEU A 308 -0.57 2.30 8.76
N THR A 309 -1.19 1.38 8.01
CA THR A 309 -2.10 1.66 6.91
C THR A 309 -3.39 2.35 7.39
N MET A 310 -4.02 1.84 8.46
CA MET A 310 -5.20 2.49 9.06
C MET A 310 -4.85 3.88 9.60
N ARG A 311 -3.68 4.05 10.24
CA ARG A 311 -3.20 5.37 10.69
C ARG A 311 -3.04 6.36 9.53
N GLU A 312 -2.46 5.93 8.42
CA GLU A 312 -2.25 6.78 7.24
C GLU A 312 -3.56 7.13 6.55
N CYS A 313 -4.47 6.16 6.35
CA CYS A 313 -5.80 6.44 5.80
C CYS A 313 -6.60 7.40 6.69
N TYR A 314 -6.59 7.22 8.02
CA TYR A 314 -7.23 8.15 8.95
C TYR A 314 -6.63 9.56 8.85
N ARG A 315 -5.30 9.68 8.78
CA ARG A 315 -4.59 10.95 8.59
C ARG A 315 -4.98 11.65 7.28
N ILE A 316 -5.06 10.90 6.18
CA ILE A 316 -5.49 11.39 4.86
C ILE A 316 -6.93 11.91 4.94
N LEU A 317 -7.88 11.10 5.45
CA LEU A 317 -9.28 11.47 5.55
C LEU A 317 -9.49 12.72 6.42
N ARG A 318 -8.78 12.81 7.57
CA ARG A 318 -8.88 13.93 8.49
C ARG A 318 -8.27 15.21 7.93
N SER A 319 -7.08 15.14 7.32
CA SER A 319 -6.38 16.30 6.76
C SER A 319 -7.02 16.82 5.47
N GLY A 320 -7.58 15.94 4.63
CA GLY A 320 -8.32 16.31 3.42
C GLY A 320 -9.79 16.69 3.65
N SER A 321 -10.32 16.53 4.87
CA SER A 321 -11.77 16.62 5.16
C SER A 321 -12.63 15.68 4.30
N LEU A 322 -12.12 14.47 4.03
CA LEU A 322 -12.70 13.47 3.13
C LEU A 322 -13.57 12.42 3.84
N PHE A 323 -13.73 12.51 5.17
CA PHE A 323 -14.66 11.67 5.92
C PHE A 323 -16.12 11.87 5.48
N THR A 324 -16.83 10.76 5.37
CA THR A 324 -18.25 10.70 5.05
C THR A 324 -19.06 11.20 6.24
N HIS A 325 -19.88 12.24 6.08
CA HIS A 325 -20.67 12.83 7.18
C HIS A 325 -21.95 12.02 7.49
N LYS A 326 -21.79 10.71 7.70
CA LYS A 326 -22.86 9.70 7.85
C LYS A 326 -22.62 8.89 9.12
N ILE A 327 -23.47 9.06 10.13
CA ILE A 327 -23.40 8.25 11.37
C ILE A 327 -23.98 6.86 11.05
N ALA A 328 -23.13 5.94 10.62
CA ALA A 328 -23.43 4.55 10.34
C ALA A 328 -22.22 3.67 10.65
N ARG A 329 -22.41 2.35 10.66
CA ARG A 329 -21.27 1.42 10.58
C ARG A 329 -20.54 1.62 9.25
N PRO A 330 -19.22 1.34 9.19
CA PRO A 330 -18.53 1.23 7.91
C PRO A 330 -19.17 0.12 7.06
N ASP A 331 -19.18 0.31 5.75
CA ASP A 331 -19.83 -0.56 4.76
C ASP A 331 -18.78 -1.27 3.89
N PHE A 332 -19.14 -2.40 3.26
CA PHE A 332 -18.22 -3.24 2.50
C PHE A 332 -18.82 -3.63 1.15
N LYS A 333 -18.01 -3.53 0.10
CA LYS A 333 -18.38 -3.95 -1.26
C LYS A 333 -17.27 -4.78 -1.87
N LEU A 334 -17.63 -5.93 -2.43
CA LEU A 334 -16.70 -6.82 -3.09
C LEU A 334 -16.90 -6.76 -4.61
N TYR A 335 -15.83 -6.53 -5.35
CA TYR A 335 -15.80 -6.60 -6.81
C TYR A 335 -14.84 -7.69 -7.24
N SER A 336 -15.31 -8.63 -8.06
CA SER A 336 -14.47 -9.65 -8.66
C SER A 336 -13.88 -9.18 -9.98
N VAL A 337 -12.57 -9.33 -10.11
CA VAL A 337 -11.87 -9.26 -11.41
C VAL A 337 -12.23 -10.51 -12.23
N LYS A 338 -12.63 -10.33 -13.50
CA LYS A 338 -12.78 -11.41 -14.49
C LYS A 338 -12.11 -11.03 -15.81
N PRO A 339 -11.48 -11.97 -16.54
CA PRO A 339 -10.84 -11.65 -17.81
C PRO A 339 -11.89 -11.19 -18.83
N ARG A 340 -11.56 -10.21 -19.67
CA ARG A 340 -12.47 -9.82 -20.76
C ARG A 340 -12.56 -10.94 -21.81
N PRO A 341 -13.74 -11.21 -22.43
CA PRO A 341 -13.89 -12.22 -23.49
C PRO A 341 -13.20 -11.88 -24.84
N GLN A 342 -11.90 -11.58 -24.83
CA GLN A 342 -11.04 -11.41 -26.00
C GLN A 342 -9.69 -12.11 -25.76
N PRO A 343 -8.99 -12.58 -26.80
CA PRO A 343 -7.72 -13.29 -26.63
C PRO A 343 -6.55 -12.32 -26.38
N GLU A 344 -5.79 -12.60 -25.32
CA GLU A 344 -4.51 -11.97 -24.93
C GLU A 344 -4.60 -10.52 -24.41
N GLY A 345 -4.07 -10.30 -23.20
CA GLY A 345 -4.03 -9.00 -22.51
C GLY A 345 -4.36 -9.10 -21.02
N THR A 346 -4.08 -8.03 -20.24
CA THR A 346 -4.50 -7.93 -18.82
C THR A 346 -5.83 -7.19 -18.64
N GLU A 347 -6.59 -6.98 -19.73
CA GLU A 347 -7.93 -6.40 -19.68
C GLU A 347 -8.93 -7.26 -18.87
N PHE A 348 -9.62 -6.61 -17.94
CA PHE A 348 -10.63 -7.26 -17.10
C PHE A 348 -11.96 -6.50 -17.07
N LEU A 349 -13.00 -7.25 -16.73
CA LEU A 349 -14.31 -6.77 -16.30
C LEU A 349 -14.33 -6.72 -14.77
N LEU A 350 -14.90 -5.66 -14.20
CA LEU A 350 -15.04 -5.48 -12.76
C LEU A 350 -16.50 -5.75 -12.38
N ILE A 351 -16.78 -6.93 -11.82
CA ILE A 351 -18.16 -7.40 -11.57
C ILE A 351 -18.45 -7.40 -10.07
N PRO A 352 -19.46 -6.68 -9.56
CA PRO A 352 -19.83 -6.70 -8.15
C PRO A 352 -20.24 -8.11 -7.75
N VAL A 353 -19.62 -8.61 -6.68
CA VAL A 353 -20.06 -9.82 -5.99
C VAL A 353 -21.21 -9.41 -5.09
N ASN A 354 -22.43 -9.53 -5.60
CA ASN A 354 -23.62 -9.37 -4.76
C ASN A 354 -23.63 -10.46 -3.70
N ASP A 355 -23.72 -10.07 -2.42
CA ASP A 355 -23.91 -11.02 -1.33
C ASP A 355 -25.25 -11.75 -1.49
N VAL A 356 -25.19 -12.99 -1.95
CA VAL A 356 -26.30 -13.95 -1.84
C VAL A 356 -26.35 -14.41 -0.38
N GLN A 357 -26.99 -13.58 0.46
CA GLN A 357 -27.21 -13.83 1.88
C GLN A 357 -27.69 -15.27 2.13
N ASN A 358 -26.92 -16.04 2.92
CA ASN A 358 -27.29 -17.31 3.51
C ASN A 358 -26.63 -17.40 4.90
#